data_AF-A0A7W2AQX5-F1
#
_entry.id   AF-A0A7W2AQX5-F1
#
_cell.length_a   1.000
_cell.length_b   1.000
_cell.length_c   1.000
_cell.angle_alpha   90.00
_cell.angle_beta   90.00
_cell.angle_gamma   90.00
#
_symmetry.space_group_name_H-M   'P 1'
#
loop_
_entity.id
_entity.type
_entity.pdbx_description
1 polymer ?
#
loop_
_entity_poly.entity_id
_entity_poly.type
_entity_poly.pdbx_seq_one_letter_code
_entity_poly.pdbx_strand_id
1 'polypeptide(L)'
;MKERLGALEKKAKGTIFQEIVEEQIERYKKEKELELKRTTINNKWIDQADELLNLYEKICDKYEPQIEPFVAKVEFVDRRDEDGEVMLSVTDFRDKTISLKCADFHTLDDYGKLEDDQFVKKLDQEKEEGGVEFFFERDNPIKRVTHSEIFQADDPLAKLGEVVEPLFKDLFQKTFDLESLMEKETRAGDS
;
A
#
# COMPACT_ATOMS: atom_id res chain seq x y z
N MET A 1 10.08 -20.02 26.30
CA MET A 1 8.87 -19.39 26.89
C MET A 1 7.85 -20.43 27.35
N LYS A 2 7.38 -21.33 26.48
CA LYS A 2 6.48 -22.45 26.84
C LYS A 2 7.01 -23.31 28.01
N GLU A 3 8.31 -23.59 28.02
CA GLU A 3 8.96 -24.34 29.12
C GLU A 3 8.94 -23.60 30.47
N ARG A 4 9.02 -22.25 30.45
CA ARG A 4 8.98 -21.43 31.68
C ARG A 4 7.57 -21.36 32.26
N LEU A 5 6.54 -21.25 31.40
CA LEU A 5 5.13 -21.32 31.82
C LEU A 5 4.78 -22.72 32.38
N GLY A 6 5.21 -23.78 31.70
CA GLY A 6 4.98 -25.16 32.19
C GLY A 6 5.74 -25.47 33.49
N ALA A 7 6.89 -24.83 33.73
CA ALA A 7 7.59 -24.93 35.02
C ALA A 7 6.86 -24.19 36.15
N LEU A 8 6.20 -23.06 35.85
CA LEU A 8 5.38 -22.31 36.82
C LEU A 8 4.11 -23.09 37.20
N GLU A 9 3.38 -23.64 36.22
CA GLU A 9 2.23 -24.54 36.45
C GLU A 9 2.61 -25.72 37.35
N LYS A 10 3.72 -26.39 37.05
CA LYS A 10 4.20 -27.53 37.84
C LYS A 10 4.58 -27.16 39.27
N LYS A 11 5.12 -25.95 39.50
CA LYS A 11 5.48 -25.45 40.85
C LYS A 11 4.27 -25.01 41.66
N ALA A 12 3.22 -24.52 41.00
CA ALA A 12 2.01 -24.05 41.66
C ALA A 12 1.01 -25.18 41.96
N LYS A 13 1.10 -26.30 41.24
CA LYS A 13 0.21 -27.46 41.40
C LYS A 13 0.16 -27.96 42.85
N GLY A 14 -1.04 -28.08 43.41
CA GLY A 14 -1.27 -28.53 44.79
C GLY A 14 -0.94 -27.49 45.87
N THR A 15 -0.60 -26.26 45.49
CA THR A 15 -0.41 -25.14 46.41
C THR A 15 -1.64 -24.24 46.45
N ILE A 16 -1.74 -23.38 47.47
CA ILE A 16 -2.79 -22.34 47.55
C ILE A 16 -2.74 -21.32 46.40
N PHE A 17 -1.66 -21.31 45.60
CA PHE A 17 -1.47 -20.39 44.49
C PHE A 17 -1.84 -21.00 43.14
N GLN A 18 -2.29 -22.26 43.10
CA GLN A 18 -2.56 -22.96 41.84
C GLN A 18 -3.55 -22.18 40.96
N GLU A 19 -4.71 -21.81 41.50
CA GLU A 19 -5.76 -21.09 40.76
C GLU A 19 -5.26 -19.74 40.24
N ILE A 20 -4.50 -19.00 41.05
CA ILE A 20 -3.93 -17.69 40.67
C ILE A 20 -2.92 -17.86 39.52
N VAL A 21 -2.05 -18.88 39.59
CA VAL A 21 -1.04 -19.11 38.55
C VAL A 21 -1.68 -19.58 37.25
N GLU A 22 -2.69 -20.44 37.31
CA GLU A 22 -3.45 -20.87 36.14
C GLU A 22 -4.14 -19.67 35.44
N GLU A 23 -4.82 -18.81 36.21
CA GLU A 23 -5.49 -17.61 35.67
C GLU A 23 -4.49 -16.65 35.00
N GLN A 24 -3.33 -16.41 35.64
CA GLN A 24 -2.30 -15.52 35.09
C GLN A 24 -1.67 -16.10 33.81
N ILE A 25 -1.51 -17.42 33.73
CA ILE A 25 -0.98 -18.07 32.53
C ILE A 25 -2.00 -18.03 31.39
N GLU A 26 -3.29 -18.25 31.66
CA GLU A 26 -4.34 -18.09 30.64
C GLU A 26 -4.43 -16.64 30.14
N ARG A 27 -4.35 -15.65 31.05
CA ARG A 27 -4.32 -14.24 30.68
C ARG A 27 -3.14 -13.93 29.75
N TYR A 28 -1.95 -14.37 30.14
CA TYR A 28 -0.74 -14.20 29.32
C TYR A 28 -0.85 -14.86 27.94
N LYS A 29 -1.41 -16.08 27.86
CA LYS A 29 -1.64 -16.77 26.58
C LYS A 29 -2.55 -15.95 25.66
N LYS A 30 -3.66 -15.43 26.19
CA LYS A 30 -4.61 -14.59 25.44
C LYS A 30 -3.98 -13.28 24.95
N GLU A 31 -3.19 -12.61 25.80
CA GLU A 31 -2.45 -11.40 25.41
C GLU A 31 -1.47 -11.69 24.27
N LYS A 32 -0.72 -12.79 24.34
CA LYS A 32 0.21 -13.19 23.28
C LYS A 32 -0.47 -13.59 21.98
N GLU A 33 -1.63 -14.23 22.04
CA GLU A 33 -2.44 -14.52 20.86
C GLU A 33 -2.88 -13.24 20.14
N LEU A 34 -3.28 -12.22 20.89
CA LEU A 34 -3.70 -10.92 20.33
C LEU A 34 -2.52 -10.17 19.70
N GLU A 35 -1.38 -10.14 20.38
CA GLU A 35 -0.15 -9.53 19.87
C GLU A 35 0.30 -10.18 18.55
N LEU A 36 0.25 -11.53 18.48
CA LEU A 36 0.51 -12.27 17.25
C LEU A 36 -0.50 -11.91 16.17
N LYS A 37 -1.80 -11.91 16.50
CA LYS A 37 -2.86 -11.58 15.54
C LYS A 37 -2.69 -10.20 14.93
N ARG A 38 -2.40 -9.20 15.78
CA ARG A 38 -2.09 -7.82 15.39
C ARG A 38 -0.93 -7.77 14.41
N THR A 39 0.20 -8.39 14.79
CA THR A 39 1.42 -8.40 13.98
C THR A 39 1.19 -9.08 12.63
N THR A 40 0.46 -10.19 12.61
CA THR A 40 0.14 -10.90 11.37
C THR A 40 -0.71 -10.07 10.43
N ILE A 41 -1.75 -9.39 10.91
CA ILE A 41 -2.60 -8.54 10.08
C ILE A 41 -1.81 -7.34 9.55
N ASN A 42 -1.06 -6.68 10.43
CA ASN A 42 -0.22 -5.54 10.07
C ASN A 42 0.75 -5.89 8.92
N ASN A 43 1.51 -6.98 9.09
CA ASN A 43 2.47 -7.40 8.07
C ASN A 43 1.76 -7.82 6.78
N LYS A 44 0.62 -8.51 6.88
CA LYS A 44 -0.16 -8.90 5.70
C LYS A 44 -0.61 -7.70 4.87
N TRP A 45 -1.11 -6.64 5.50
CA TRP A 45 -1.53 -5.43 4.79
C TRP A 45 -0.36 -4.75 4.08
N ILE A 46 0.76 -4.57 4.79
CA ILE A 46 1.99 -3.97 4.23
C ILE A 46 2.51 -4.79 3.05
N ASP A 47 2.70 -6.09 3.24
CA ASP A 47 3.24 -6.99 2.20
C ASP A 47 2.36 -6.98 0.95
N GLN A 48 1.02 -7.00 1.13
CA GLN A 48 0.06 -6.98 0.03
C GLN A 48 0.04 -5.65 -0.73
N ALA A 49 0.15 -4.52 -0.02
CA ALA A 49 0.26 -3.20 -0.64
C ALA A 49 1.58 -3.07 -1.42
N ASP A 50 2.71 -3.44 -0.81
CA ASP A 50 4.03 -3.38 -1.44
C ASP A 50 4.11 -4.18 -2.73
N GLU A 51 3.52 -5.38 -2.77
CA GLU A 51 3.47 -6.19 -3.99
C GLU A 51 2.74 -5.47 -5.15
N LEU A 52 1.64 -4.76 -4.86
CA LEU A 52 0.91 -3.97 -5.84
C LEU A 52 1.67 -2.70 -6.26
N LEU A 53 2.29 -1.99 -5.31
CA LEU A 53 3.09 -0.80 -5.58
C LEU A 53 4.29 -1.15 -6.48
N ASN A 54 4.93 -2.30 -6.26
CA ASN A 54 6.00 -2.81 -7.12
C ASN A 54 5.54 -3.16 -8.55
N LEU A 55 4.31 -3.67 -8.72
CA LEU A 55 3.75 -3.86 -10.06
C LEU A 55 3.46 -2.53 -10.75
N TYR A 56 2.97 -1.54 -10.00
CA TYR A 56 2.72 -0.19 -10.53
C TYR A 56 4.01 0.52 -10.95
N GLU A 57 5.09 0.40 -10.17
CA GLU A 57 6.44 0.89 -10.53
C GLU A 57 6.88 0.33 -11.90
N LYS A 58 6.80 -0.99 -12.09
CA LYS A 58 7.12 -1.64 -13.38
C LYS A 58 6.24 -1.17 -14.53
N ILE A 59 4.97 -0.85 -14.25
CA ILE A 59 4.07 -0.27 -15.25
C ILE A 59 4.53 1.16 -15.57
N CYS A 60 4.89 1.97 -14.59
CA CYS A 60 5.44 3.32 -14.82
C CYS A 60 6.67 3.28 -15.73
N ASP A 61 7.64 2.39 -15.46
CA ASP A 61 8.85 2.22 -16.27
C ASP A 61 8.54 1.94 -17.75
N LYS A 62 7.43 1.23 -18.03
CA LYS A 62 6.99 0.94 -19.40
C LYS A 62 6.40 2.18 -20.10
N TYR A 63 5.68 3.05 -19.38
CA TYR A 63 4.96 4.18 -19.98
C TYR A 63 5.73 5.50 -19.96
N GLU A 64 6.64 5.68 -19.01
CA GLU A 64 7.52 6.86 -18.92
C GLU A 64 8.15 7.26 -20.27
N PRO A 65 8.87 6.38 -20.99
CA PRO A 65 9.47 6.73 -22.28
C PRO A 65 8.47 7.02 -23.40
N GLN A 66 7.20 6.62 -23.24
CA GLN A 66 6.14 6.91 -24.20
C GLN A 66 5.52 8.29 -23.97
N ILE A 67 5.52 8.77 -22.72
CA ILE A 67 4.98 10.07 -22.33
C ILE A 67 6.03 11.17 -22.51
N GLU A 68 7.28 10.88 -22.16
CA GLU A 68 8.40 11.84 -22.14
C GLU A 68 8.51 12.74 -23.39
N PRO A 69 8.33 12.26 -24.63
CA PRO A 69 8.42 13.13 -25.82
C PRO A 69 7.38 14.27 -25.87
N PHE A 70 6.28 14.14 -25.14
CA PHE A 70 5.12 15.03 -25.23
C PHE A 70 4.98 15.99 -24.05
N VAL A 71 5.92 15.97 -23.11
CA VAL A 71 5.89 16.74 -21.87
C VAL A 71 7.28 17.27 -21.52
N ALA A 72 7.37 18.18 -20.55
CA ALA A 72 8.66 18.73 -20.13
C ALA A 72 9.45 17.75 -19.26
N LYS A 73 8.77 17.03 -18.38
CA LYS A 73 9.37 16.05 -17.47
C LYS A 73 8.37 14.96 -17.11
N VAL A 74 8.83 13.73 -17.04
CA VAL A 74 8.15 12.62 -16.36
C VAL A 74 9.07 12.15 -15.24
N GLU A 75 8.52 11.82 -14.09
CA GLU A 75 9.28 11.37 -12.94
C GLU A 75 8.44 10.42 -12.10
N PHE A 76 8.94 9.20 -11.91
CA PHE A 76 8.45 8.32 -10.86
C PHE A 76 9.08 8.71 -9.52
N VAL A 77 8.24 8.89 -8.49
CA VAL A 77 8.66 9.22 -7.13
C VAL A 77 8.18 8.14 -6.20
N ASP A 78 9.12 7.50 -5.52
CA ASP A 78 8.85 6.52 -4.47
C ASP A 78 8.87 7.20 -3.10
N ARG A 79 7.74 7.16 -2.40
CA ARG A 79 7.59 7.67 -1.04
C ARG A 79 6.99 6.60 -0.12
N ARG A 80 7.23 5.32 -0.40
CA ARG A 80 6.72 4.20 0.42
C ARG A 80 7.07 4.36 1.89
N ASP A 81 8.33 4.69 2.16
CA ASP A 81 8.84 4.84 3.54
C ASP A 81 8.29 6.09 4.27
N GLU A 82 7.89 7.14 3.53
CA GLU A 82 7.45 8.41 4.10
C GLU A 82 5.94 8.49 4.23
N ASP A 83 5.24 8.16 3.14
CA ASP A 83 3.82 8.42 2.94
C ASP A 83 3.02 7.14 2.61
N GLY A 84 3.67 5.99 2.44
CA GLY A 84 3.01 4.74 2.02
C GLY A 84 2.50 4.80 0.58
N GLU A 85 3.07 5.67 -0.26
CA GLU A 85 2.64 5.89 -1.64
C GLU A 85 3.81 5.98 -2.62
N VAL A 86 3.52 5.66 -3.87
CA VAL A 86 4.37 5.97 -5.02
C VAL A 86 3.57 6.77 -6.03
N MET A 87 4.24 7.55 -6.88
CA MET A 87 3.52 8.39 -7.85
C MET A 87 4.29 8.59 -9.15
N LEU A 88 3.55 8.67 -10.24
CA LEU A 88 4.07 9.12 -11.53
C LEU A 88 3.68 10.59 -11.71
N SER A 89 4.67 11.47 -11.72
CA SER A 89 4.52 12.91 -11.88
C SER A 89 4.87 13.32 -13.30
N VAL A 90 4.01 14.12 -13.91
CA VAL A 90 4.17 14.62 -15.27
C VAL A 90 4.07 16.14 -15.24
N THR A 91 5.08 16.81 -15.77
CA THR A 91 5.15 18.27 -15.86
C THR A 91 5.03 18.69 -17.31
N ASP A 92 4.05 19.55 -17.61
CA ASP A 92 3.85 20.10 -18.95
C ASP A 92 4.88 21.19 -19.30
N PHE A 93 4.89 21.65 -20.55
CA PHE A 93 5.80 22.70 -21.02
C PHE A 93 5.51 24.11 -20.48
N ARG A 94 4.47 24.25 -19.63
CA ARG A 94 4.14 25.48 -18.91
C ARG A 94 4.48 25.38 -17.42
N ASP A 95 5.30 24.38 -17.05
CA ASP A 95 5.71 24.07 -15.67
C ASP A 95 4.56 23.66 -14.73
N LYS A 96 3.44 23.14 -15.28
CA LYS A 96 2.37 22.56 -14.46
C LYS A 96 2.60 21.07 -14.24
N THR A 97 2.74 20.65 -12.98
CA THR A 97 2.89 19.25 -12.60
C THR A 97 1.56 18.64 -12.14
N ILE A 98 1.30 17.41 -12.59
CA ILE A 98 0.19 16.57 -12.12
C ILE A 98 0.75 15.18 -11.81
N SER A 99 0.31 14.58 -10.71
CA SER A 99 0.80 13.28 -10.25
C SER A 99 -0.35 12.29 -10.11
N LEU A 100 -0.21 11.11 -10.70
CA LEU A 100 -1.04 9.96 -10.38
C LEU A 100 -0.37 9.20 -9.24
N LYS A 101 -1.03 9.21 -8.07
CA LYS A 101 -0.56 8.54 -6.85
C LYS A 101 -1.19 7.16 -6.74
N CYS A 102 -0.43 6.24 -6.16
CA CYS A 102 -0.82 4.89 -5.80
C CYS A 102 -0.37 4.67 -4.35
N ALA A 103 -1.30 4.50 -3.44
CA ALA A 103 -1.02 4.35 -2.01
C ALA A 103 -1.67 3.10 -1.44
N ASP A 104 -1.19 2.64 -0.29
CA ASP A 104 -1.89 1.61 0.49
C ASP A 104 -3.36 2.03 0.73
N PHE A 105 -4.27 1.08 0.51
CA PHE A 105 -5.68 1.24 0.82
C PHE A 105 -5.93 1.51 2.32
N HIS A 106 -5.09 0.95 3.21
CA HIS A 106 -5.17 1.17 4.64
C HIS A 106 -4.46 2.47 5.03
N THR A 107 -5.18 3.32 5.76
CA THR A 107 -4.63 4.59 6.25
C THR A 107 -3.83 4.38 7.53
N LEU A 108 -3.01 5.37 7.91
CA LEU A 108 -2.35 5.39 9.22
C LEU A 108 -3.35 5.24 10.38
N ASP A 109 -4.58 5.71 10.22
CA ASP A 109 -5.64 5.53 11.21
C ASP A 109 -6.08 4.07 11.32
N ASP A 110 -6.11 3.33 10.21
CA ASP A 110 -6.44 1.90 10.21
C ASP A 110 -5.33 1.08 10.89
N TYR A 111 -4.07 1.40 10.62
CA TYR A 111 -2.93 0.85 11.34
C TYR A 111 -2.98 1.21 12.84
N GLY A 112 -3.34 2.45 13.18
CA GLY A 112 -3.51 2.88 14.56
C GLY A 112 -4.59 2.10 15.32
N LYS A 113 -5.67 1.68 14.65
CA LYS A 113 -6.73 0.85 15.28
C LYS A 113 -6.24 -0.53 15.66
N LEU A 114 -5.17 -1.05 15.05
CA LEU A 114 -4.58 -2.33 15.42
C LEU A 114 -4.04 -2.32 16.87
N GLU A 115 -3.77 -1.14 17.45
CA GLU A 115 -3.40 -1.00 18.86
C GLU A 115 -4.56 -1.26 19.84
N ASP A 116 -5.81 -1.25 19.38
CA ASP A 116 -6.99 -1.56 20.19
C ASP A 116 -7.29 -3.07 20.21
N ASP A 117 -7.10 -3.69 21.38
CA ASP A 117 -7.40 -5.11 21.59
C ASP A 117 -8.85 -5.50 21.29
N GLN A 118 -9.84 -4.62 21.51
CA GLN A 118 -11.23 -4.91 21.18
C GLN A 118 -11.46 -4.93 19.67
N PHE A 119 -10.76 -4.07 18.94
CA PHE A 119 -10.80 -4.05 17.49
C PHE A 119 -10.16 -5.33 16.94
N VAL A 120 -8.91 -5.63 17.33
CA VAL A 120 -8.17 -6.82 16.87
C VAL A 120 -8.91 -8.13 17.20
N LYS A 121 -9.61 -8.21 18.34
CA LYS A 121 -10.44 -9.38 18.69
C LYS A 121 -11.53 -9.67 17.66
N LYS A 122 -12.13 -8.63 17.08
CA LYS A 122 -13.26 -8.74 16.14
C LYS A 122 -12.83 -9.00 14.70
N LEU A 123 -11.59 -8.68 14.34
CA LEU A 123 -11.06 -8.91 12.99
C LEU A 123 -11.04 -10.40 12.64
N ASP A 124 -11.24 -10.72 11.38
CA ASP A 124 -11.17 -12.09 10.86
C ASP A 124 -9.96 -12.17 9.93
N GLN A 125 -8.85 -12.75 10.43
CA GLN A 125 -7.55 -12.74 9.73
C GLN A 125 -7.63 -13.24 8.27
N GLU A 126 -8.55 -14.16 7.99
CA GLU A 126 -8.74 -14.71 6.65
C GLU A 126 -9.39 -13.70 5.69
N LYS A 127 -10.17 -12.76 6.22
CA LYS A 127 -10.88 -11.72 5.47
C LYS A 127 -10.17 -10.37 5.44
N GLU A 128 -9.14 -10.16 6.26
CA GLU A 128 -8.35 -8.93 6.22
C GLU A 128 -7.54 -8.88 4.93
N GLU A 129 -7.99 -8.09 3.95
CA GLU A 129 -7.41 -7.98 2.62
C GLU A 129 -6.81 -6.59 2.38
N GLY A 130 -5.54 -6.56 1.98
CA GLY A 130 -4.81 -5.38 1.53
C GLY A 130 -5.09 -5.02 0.07
N GLY A 131 -4.62 -3.84 -0.31
CA GLY A 131 -4.82 -3.30 -1.64
C GLY A 131 -4.15 -1.95 -1.80
N VAL A 132 -4.36 -1.33 -2.95
CA VAL A 132 -3.94 0.04 -3.22
C VAL A 132 -5.10 0.88 -3.73
N GLU A 133 -5.00 2.18 -3.52
CA GLU A 133 -5.87 3.16 -4.13
C GLU A 133 -5.10 4.16 -4.98
N PHE A 134 -5.73 4.57 -6.07
CA PHE A 134 -5.21 5.55 -7.01
C PHE A 134 -5.97 6.85 -6.89
N PHE A 135 -5.26 7.96 -7.01
CA PHE A 135 -5.83 9.31 -6.95
C PHE A 135 -4.90 10.36 -7.55
N PHE A 136 -5.50 11.48 -7.97
CA PHE A 136 -4.76 12.72 -8.27
C PHE A 136 -4.74 13.67 -7.06
N GLU A 137 -5.78 13.62 -6.23
CA GLU A 137 -5.97 14.42 -5.01
C GLU A 137 -6.24 13.47 -3.85
N ARG A 138 -5.55 13.66 -2.72
CA ARG A 138 -5.50 12.70 -1.60
C ARG A 138 -6.87 12.28 -1.08
N ASP A 139 -7.81 13.21 -1.04
CA ASP A 139 -9.15 12.97 -0.47
C ASP A 139 -10.17 12.47 -1.51
N ASN A 140 -9.75 12.18 -2.74
CA ASN A 140 -10.63 11.77 -3.83
C ASN A 140 -10.09 10.55 -4.59
N PRO A 141 -10.20 9.33 -4.01
CA PRO A 141 -9.80 8.10 -4.68
C PRO A 141 -10.61 7.87 -5.95
N ILE A 142 -9.91 7.69 -7.07
CA ILE A 142 -10.53 7.45 -8.38
C ILE A 142 -10.64 5.95 -8.70
N LYS A 143 -9.79 5.13 -8.09
CA LYS A 143 -9.83 3.67 -8.25
C LYS A 143 -9.25 2.97 -7.02
N ARG A 144 -9.87 1.87 -6.61
CA ARG A 144 -9.33 0.93 -5.63
C ARG A 144 -9.11 -0.43 -6.27
N VAL A 145 -8.05 -1.09 -5.85
CA VAL A 145 -7.64 -2.41 -6.32
C VAL A 145 -7.19 -3.22 -5.12
N THR A 146 -7.81 -4.37 -4.93
CA THR A 146 -7.43 -5.33 -3.88
C THR A 146 -6.33 -6.26 -4.37
N HIS A 147 -5.57 -6.82 -3.43
CA HIS A 147 -4.52 -7.79 -3.74
C HIS A 147 -5.06 -9.02 -4.48
N SER A 148 -6.17 -9.58 -4.02
CA SER A 148 -6.73 -10.80 -4.65
C SER A 148 -7.27 -10.56 -6.05
N GLU A 149 -7.78 -9.37 -6.38
CA GLU A 149 -8.23 -9.01 -7.74
C GLU A 149 -7.11 -9.12 -8.78
N ILE A 150 -5.85 -8.91 -8.36
CA ILE A 150 -4.69 -8.87 -9.24
C ILE A 150 -3.90 -10.18 -9.21
N PHE A 151 -3.64 -10.71 -8.02
CA PHE A 151 -2.75 -11.87 -7.85
C PHE A 151 -3.45 -13.23 -8.04
N GLN A 152 -4.77 -13.25 -8.28
CA GLN A 152 -5.46 -14.44 -8.79
C GLN A 152 -5.31 -14.64 -10.30
N ALA A 153 -4.81 -13.64 -11.03
CA ALA A 153 -4.61 -13.74 -12.48
C ALA A 153 -3.30 -14.46 -12.82
N ASP A 154 -3.26 -15.11 -13.99
CA ASP A 154 -2.06 -15.76 -14.51
C ASP A 154 -0.91 -14.77 -14.78
N ASP A 155 -1.24 -13.53 -15.14
CA ASP A 155 -0.30 -12.42 -15.30
C ASP A 155 -0.77 -11.19 -14.50
N PRO A 156 -0.33 -11.06 -13.24
CA PRO A 156 -0.68 -9.94 -12.36
C PRO A 156 -0.25 -8.57 -12.92
N LEU A 157 0.87 -8.51 -13.64
CA LEU A 157 1.38 -7.27 -14.21
C LEU A 157 0.48 -6.78 -15.34
N ALA A 158 0.10 -7.68 -16.26
CA ALA A 158 -0.86 -7.35 -17.31
C ALA A 158 -2.22 -6.96 -16.71
N LYS A 159 -2.67 -7.68 -15.67
CA LYS A 159 -3.94 -7.40 -15.01
C LYS A 159 -3.98 -6.02 -14.35
N LEU A 160 -2.94 -5.64 -13.62
CA LEU A 160 -2.85 -4.29 -13.06
C LEU A 160 -2.68 -3.24 -14.17
N GLY A 161 -1.97 -3.58 -15.25
CA GLY A 161 -1.84 -2.75 -16.45
C GLY A 161 -3.19 -2.33 -17.02
N GLU A 162 -4.15 -3.26 -17.14
CA GLU A 162 -5.53 -2.96 -17.61
C GLU A 162 -6.23 -1.90 -16.74
N VAL A 163 -5.92 -1.88 -15.44
CA VAL A 163 -6.51 -0.92 -14.49
C VAL A 163 -5.82 0.43 -14.57
N VAL A 164 -4.50 0.44 -14.71
CA VAL A 164 -3.66 1.65 -14.67
C VAL A 164 -3.65 2.39 -16.01
N GLU A 165 -3.73 1.68 -17.13
CA GLU A 165 -3.68 2.28 -18.48
C GLU A 165 -4.70 3.41 -18.70
N PRO A 166 -5.99 3.27 -18.33
CA PRO A 166 -6.94 4.38 -18.38
C PRO A 166 -6.55 5.58 -17.52
N LEU A 167 -5.92 5.34 -16.36
CA LEU A 167 -5.49 6.39 -15.44
C LEU A 167 -4.31 7.17 -16.00
N PHE A 168 -3.37 6.50 -16.67
CA PHE A 168 -2.29 7.16 -17.41
C PHE A 168 -2.81 8.00 -18.58
N LYS A 169 -3.86 7.55 -19.28
CA LYS A 169 -4.50 8.37 -20.30
C LYS A 169 -5.12 9.63 -19.71
N ASP A 170 -5.78 9.55 -18.57
CA ASP A 170 -6.33 10.73 -17.88
C ASP A 170 -5.21 11.66 -17.38
N LEU A 171 -4.14 11.11 -16.78
CA LEU A 171 -2.95 11.87 -16.39
C LEU A 171 -2.40 12.65 -17.59
N PHE A 172 -2.17 11.97 -18.71
CA PHE A 172 -1.67 12.59 -19.93
C PHE A 172 -2.63 13.64 -20.48
N GLN A 173 -3.94 13.40 -20.49
CA GLN A 173 -4.93 14.39 -20.94
C GLN A 173 -4.93 15.66 -20.08
N LYS A 174 -4.70 15.54 -18.77
CA LYS A 174 -4.63 16.69 -17.88
C LYS A 174 -3.34 17.51 -18.05
N THR A 175 -2.27 16.91 -18.57
CA THR A 175 -0.95 17.54 -18.73
C THR A 175 -0.60 17.90 -20.16
N PHE A 176 -1.20 17.27 -21.17
CA PHE A 176 -0.84 17.49 -22.56
C PHE A 176 -1.23 18.90 -23.02
N ASP A 177 -0.27 19.60 -23.61
CA ASP A 177 -0.46 20.94 -24.13
C ASP A 177 0.20 21.09 -25.51
N LEU A 178 -0.63 21.06 -26.57
CA LEU A 178 -0.15 21.08 -27.95
C LEU A 178 0.52 22.39 -28.32
N GLU A 179 -0.02 23.53 -27.88
CA GLU A 179 0.51 24.86 -28.20
C GLU A 179 1.95 25.00 -27.70
N SER A 180 2.20 24.70 -26.42
CA SER A 180 3.55 24.78 -25.86
C SER A 180 4.52 23.76 -26.47
N LEU A 181 4.04 22.58 -26.88
CA LEU A 181 4.86 21.59 -27.58
C LEU A 181 5.32 22.12 -28.95
N MET A 182 4.42 22.73 -29.73
CA MET A 182 4.75 23.29 -31.04
C MET A 182 5.72 24.48 -30.94
N GLU A 183 5.60 25.32 -29.89
CA GLU A 183 6.55 26.41 -29.65
C GLU A 183 7.97 25.91 -29.37
N LYS A 184 8.11 24.79 -28.63
CA LYS A 184 9.40 24.17 -28.34
C LYS A 184 10.09 23.68 -29.63
N GLU A 185 9.36 23.00 -30.51
CA GLU A 185 9.92 22.50 -31.78
C GLU A 185 10.39 23.64 -32.68
N THR A 186 9.63 24.73 -32.73
CA THR A 186 9.99 25.91 -33.54
C THR A 186 11.31 26.52 -33.06
N ARG A 187 11.52 26.64 -31.73
CA ARG A 187 12.76 27.20 -31.16
C ARG A 187 13.98 26.27 -31.33
N ALA A 188 13.77 24.95 -31.38
CA ALA A 188 14.85 23.98 -31.58
C ALA A 188 15.36 23.95 -33.04
N GLY A 189 14.55 24.37 -34.02
CA GLY A 189 14.94 24.44 -35.43
C GLY A 189 15.74 25.69 -35.83
N ASP A 190 15.80 26.70 -34.95
CA ASP A 190 16.48 27.98 -35.18
C ASP A 190 17.88 28.06 -34.51
N SER A 191 18.35 26.96 -33.90
CA SER A 191 19.65 26.85 -33.19
C SER A 191 20.64 25.96 -33.95
#